data_AF-A0A8T2TV53-F1
#
_entry.id   AF-A0A8T2TV53-F1
#
_cell.length_a   1.000
_cell.length_b   1.000
_cell.length_c   1.000
_cell.angle_alpha   90.00
_cell.angle_beta   90.00
_cell.angle_gamma   90.00
#
_symmetry.space_group_name_H-M   'P 1'
#
loop_
_entity.id
_entity.type
_entity.pdbx_description
1 polymer ?
#
loop_
_entity_poly.entity_id
_entity_poly.type
_entity_poly.pdbx_seq_one_letter_code
_entity_poly.pdbx_strand_id
1 'polypeptide(L)'
;MDFFKAVTEVHPSLDDSSSVQSKSISNDTLDKLARTVTSLRQEKKQRIKKLQELGTSLIEMWSLMDTPPEEQQLFQHVTCLLSMSEDEVCVQQALALDNIEQAEVEVERLDTLKASKTKELVMKKQEELDEIYRQAHMHPDLISMNNKIMAAIDSGTFDPAELLASMDLQISEAKEEASSRREIMEKVEKWMSACEEENWLDDYSRDQNRYSATRGAHLNLKRAERARVTVNKLPALVESLVAKARLWEEEHGLSFLYDGVRLLGMLEDYSLLRQEKEEEKRRARDQKRLQEQLITEQETYFGSKPSPNKPVSAKKPAGPRMNGSVDMSTNRKLSLGGGILQSSNVDMLSPRMNGATPVRAGKDGKRDRAQPIAPVNFVALSKEESVSISSVNSCEATAPIAV
;
A
#
# COMPACT_ATOMS: atom_id res chain seq x y z
N MET A 1 -39.10 -3.24 -44.62
CA MET A 1 -39.40 -3.41 -46.07
C MET A 1 -40.85 -3.04 -46.29
N ASP A 2 -41.13 -2.23 -47.30
CA ASP A 2 -42.49 -1.87 -47.69
C ASP A 2 -42.98 -2.82 -48.78
N PHE A 3 -44.07 -3.54 -48.50
CA PHE A 3 -44.71 -4.47 -49.42
C PHE A 3 -45.23 -3.78 -50.68
N PHE A 4 -45.85 -2.61 -50.54
CA PHE A 4 -46.43 -1.89 -51.67
C PHE A 4 -45.35 -1.38 -52.63
N LYS A 5 -44.23 -0.91 -52.09
CA LYS A 5 -43.04 -0.57 -52.88
C LYS A 5 -42.49 -1.77 -53.66
N ALA A 6 -42.30 -2.93 -53.00
CA ALA A 6 -41.79 -4.13 -53.66
C ALA A 6 -42.73 -4.67 -54.76
N VAL A 7 -44.04 -4.51 -54.60
CA VAL A 7 -45.04 -4.94 -55.59
C VAL A 7 -45.14 -3.96 -56.77
N THR A 8 -45.12 -2.64 -56.51
CA THR A 8 -45.13 -1.62 -57.58
C THR A 8 -43.87 -1.65 -58.45
N GLU A 9 -42.71 -2.00 -57.89
CA GLU A 9 -41.46 -2.21 -58.64
C GLU A 9 -41.54 -3.40 -59.62
N VAL A 10 -42.36 -4.42 -59.35
CA VAL A 10 -42.61 -5.54 -60.29
C VAL A 10 -43.52 -5.08 -61.42
N HIS A 11 -44.67 -4.50 -61.10
CA HIS A 11 -45.55 -3.83 -62.05
C HIS A 11 -46.57 -2.93 -61.33
N PRO A 12 -46.83 -1.68 -61.77
CA PRO A 12 -47.75 -0.76 -61.08
C PRO A 12 -49.16 -1.31 -60.87
N SER A 13 -49.69 -2.07 -61.84
CA SER A 13 -51.03 -2.67 -61.76
C SER A 13 -51.17 -3.82 -60.73
N LEU A 14 -50.12 -4.17 -59.99
CA LEU A 14 -50.19 -5.19 -58.94
C LEU A 14 -50.49 -4.59 -57.56
N ASP A 15 -50.39 -3.27 -57.43
CA ASP A 15 -50.82 -2.54 -56.24
C ASP A 15 -52.35 -2.43 -56.20
N ASP A 16 -52.96 -3.07 -55.19
CA ASP A 16 -54.40 -3.06 -54.93
C ASP A 16 -54.93 -1.67 -54.53
N SER A 17 -54.06 -0.68 -54.25
CA SER A 17 -54.46 0.73 -54.13
C SER A 17 -54.97 1.32 -55.46
N SER A 18 -54.55 0.76 -56.60
CA SER A 18 -54.85 1.23 -57.95
C SER A 18 -56.07 0.52 -58.57
N SER A 19 -57.25 0.74 -57.99
CA SER A 19 -58.53 0.02 -58.25
C SER A 19 -59.11 0.05 -59.69
N VAL A 20 -58.36 0.53 -60.70
CA VAL A 20 -58.85 0.86 -62.04
C VAL A 20 -58.18 0.05 -63.16
N GLN A 21 -57.07 -0.66 -62.90
CA GLN A 21 -56.35 -1.44 -63.92
C GLN A 21 -56.47 -2.95 -63.70
N SER A 22 -56.61 -3.71 -64.79
CA SER A 22 -56.50 -5.17 -64.75
C SER A 22 -55.06 -5.59 -64.44
N LYS A 23 -54.90 -6.56 -63.53
CA LYS A 23 -53.57 -7.04 -63.11
C LYS A 23 -52.82 -7.64 -64.31
N SER A 24 -51.61 -7.15 -64.58
CA SER A 24 -50.76 -7.68 -65.65
C SER A 24 -50.31 -9.11 -65.36
N ILE A 25 -50.59 -10.01 -66.30
CA ILE A 25 -50.21 -11.44 -66.26
C ILE A 25 -49.24 -11.80 -67.40
N SER A 26 -48.48 -10.81 -67.90
CA SER A 26 -47.49 -11.04 -68.96
C SER A 26 -46.31 -11.89 -68.49
N ASN A 27 -45.64 -12.59 -69.41
CA ASN A 27 -44.44 -13.38 -69.08
C ASN A 27 -43.33 -12.51 -68.45
N ASP A 28 -43.13 -11.27 -68.90
CA ASP A 28 -42.16 -10.35 -68.27
C ASP A 28 -42.57 -9.97 -66.84
N THR A 29 -43.87 -9.81 -66.56
CA THR A 29 -44.38 -9.58 -65.21
C THR A 29 -44.15 -10.79 -64.31
N LEU A 30 -44.37 -12.01 -64.83
CA LEU A 30 -44.10 -13.27 -64.12
C LEU A 30 -42.60 -13.47 -63.87
N ASP A 31 -41.74 -13.20 -64.85
CA ASP A 31 -40.29 -13.30 -64.72
C ASP A 31 -39.72 -12.27 -63.74
N LYS A 32 -40.27 -11.05 -63.71
CA LYS A 32 -39.93 -10.03 -62.70
C LYS A 32 -40.37 -10.47 -61.31
N LEU A 33 -41.58 -11.00 -61.16
CA LEU A 33 -42.06 -11.54 -59.89
C LEU A 33 -41.19 -12.69 -59.39
N ALA A 34 -40.78 -13.62 -60.27
CA ALA A 34 -39.87 -14.71 -59.93
C ALA A 34 -38.48 -14.21 -59.49
N ARG A 35 -37.95 -13.17 -60.15
CA ARG A 35 -36.71 -12.47 -59.74
C ARG A 35 -36.85 -11.79 -58.37
N THR A 36 -37.95 -11.10 -58.11
CA THR A 36 -38.20 -10.46 -56.80
C THR A 36 -38.37 -11.50 -55.69
N VAL A 37 -39.09 -12.60 -55.92
CA VAL A 37 -39.26 -13.69 -54.94
C VAL A 37 -37.93 -14.38 -54.62
N THR A 38 -37.07 -14.62 -55.62
CA THR A 38 -35.74 -15.20 -55.39
C THR A 38 -34.82 -14.23 -54.64
N SER A 39 -34.86 -12.93 -54.96
CA SER A 39 -34.14 -11.88 -54.21
C SER A 39 -34.58 -11.81 -52.74
N LEU A 40 -35.88 -11.80 -52.46
CA LEU A 40 -36.42 -11.75 -51.09
C LEU A 40 -36.08 -13.00 -50.27
N ARG A 41 -36.03 -14.19 -50.90
CA ARG A 41 -35.55 -15.42 -50.25
C ARG A 41 -34.07 -15.33 -49.88
N GLN A 42 -33.24 -14.80 -50.78
CA GLN A 42 -31.82 -14.59 -50.51
C GLN A 42 -31.60 -13.58 -49.38
N GLU A 43 -32.38 -12.49 -49.35
CA GLU A 43 -32.34 -11.51 -48.27
C GLU A 43 -32.81 -12.10 -46.93
N LYS A 44 -33.89 -12.92 -46.90
CA LYS A 44 -34.33 -13.66 -45.70
C LYS A 44 -33.17 -14.49 -45.14
N LYS A 45 -32.49 -15.25 -45.99
CA LYS A 45 -31.34 -16.10 -45.64
C LYS A 45 -30.16 -15.28 -45.07
N GLN A 46 -29.84 -14.14 -45.69
CA GLN A 46 -28.80 -13.23 -45.19
C GLN A 46 -29.14 -12.63 -43.82
N ARG A 47 -30.39 -12.18 -43.62
CA ARG A 47 -30.85 -11.62 -42.34
C ARG A 47 -30.85 -12.67 -41.22
N ILE A 48 -31.28 -13.91 -41.51
CA ILE A 48 -31.20 -15.04 -40.56
C ILE A 48 -29.75 -15.29 -40.16
N LYS A 49 -28.84 -15.46 -41.13
CA LYS A 49 -27.42 -15.71 -40.86
C LYS A 49 -26.79 -14.60 -40.01
N LYS A 50 -27.07 -13.34 -40.31
CA LYS A 50 -26.58 -12.19 -39.54
C LYS A 50 -27.10 -12.17 -38.10
N LEU A 51 -28.40 -12.44 -37.89
CA LEU A 51 -28.98 -12.55 -36.53
C LEU A 51 -28.44 -13.74 -35.74
N GLN A 52 -28.11 -14.85 -36.41
CA GLN A 52 -27.45 -15.99 -35.76
C GLN A 52 -26.02 -15.65 -35.34
N GLU A 53 -25.24 -14.98 -36.19
CA GLU A 53 -23.89 -14.49 -35.85
C GLU A 53 -23.92 -13.50 -34.67
N LEU A 54 -24.84 -12.54 -34.68
CA LEU A 54 -25.04 -11.60 -33.58
C LEU A 54 -25.52 -12.31 -32.30
N GLY A 55 -26.47 -13.26 -32.41
CA GLY A 55 -26.97 -14.03 -31.28
C GLY A 55 -25.89 -14.89 -30.61
N THR A 56 -24.96 -15.45 -31.38
CA THR A 56 -23.79 -16.17 -30.83
C THR A 56 -22.85 -15.20 -30.11
N SER A 57 -22.53 -14.07 -30.72
CA SER A 57 -21.68 -13.03 -30.11
C SER A 57 -22.27 -12.48 -28.80
N LEU A 58 -23.58 -12.25 -28.75
CA LEU A 58 -24.29 -11.84 -27.53
C LEU A 58 -24.15 -12.89 -26.41
N ILE A 59 -24.36 -14.18 -26.70
CA ILE A 59 -24.21 -15.25 -25.69
C ILE A 59 -22.76 -15.35 -25.18
N GLU A 60 -21.77 -15.26 -26.09
CA GLU A 60 -20.35 -15.29 -25.72
C GLU A 60 -20.00 -14.10 -24.80
N MET A 61 -20.47 -12.89 -25.13
CA MET A 61 -20.23 -11.71 -24.29
C MET A 61 -20.99 -11.73 -22.97
N TRP A 62 -22.23 -12.20 -22.92
CA TRP A 62 -22.96 -12.35 -21.66
C TRP A 62 -22.31 -13.38 -20.74
N SER A 63 -21.76 -14.46 -21.30
CA SER A 63 -20.98 -15.45 -20.55
C SER A 63 -19.61 -14.95 -20.10
N LEU A 64 -19.03 -13.97 -20.79
CA LEU A 64 -17.75 -13.35 -20.43
C LEU A 64 -17.90 -12.23 -19.39
N MET A 65 -19.02 -11.51 -19.45
CA MET A 65 -19.30 -10.32 -18.63
C MET A 65 -20.23 -10.60 -17.44
N ASP A 66 -20.64 -11.85 -17.23
CA ASP A 66 -21.66 -12.27 -16.24
C ASP A 66 -22.94 -11.41 -16.30
N THR A 67 -23.43 -11.13 -17.51
CA THR A 67 -24.58 -10.23 -17.73
C THR A 67 -25.85 -10.77 -17.06
N PRO A 68 -26.58 -9.96 -16.28
CA PRO A 68 -27.75 -10.42 -15.52
C PRO A 68 -28.89 -10.90 -16.45
N PRO A 69 -29.68 -11.91 -16.03
CA PRO A 69 -30.71 -12.53 -16.88
C PRO A 69 -31.82 -11.56 -17.29
N GLU A 70 -32.06 -10.49 -16.53
CA GLU A 70 -32.99 -9.42 -16.87
C GLU A 70 -32.58 -8.66 -18.14
N GLU A 71 -31.27 -8.42 -18.35
CA GLU A 71 -30.74 -7.81 -19.57
C GLU A 71 -30.77 -8.81 -20.74
N GLN A 72 -30.43 -10.08 -20.49
CA GLN A 72 -30.48 -11.14 -21.51
C GLN A 72 -31.90 -11.36 -22.08
N GLN A 73 -32.95 -11.22 -21.25
CA GLN A 73 -34.34 -11.38 -21.65
C GLN A 73 -34.78 -10.39 -22.75
N LEU A 74 -34.23 -9.17 -22.78
CA LEU A 74 -34.54 -8.17 -23.80
C LEU A 74 -34.20 -8.66 -25.22
N PHE A 75 -33.21 -9.55 -25.33
CA PHE A 75 -32.70 -10.11 -26.58
C PHE A 75 -33.08 -11.59 -26.78
N GLN A 76 -34.02 -12.12 -25.98
CA GLN A 76 -34.51 -13.50 -26.12
C GLN A 76 -35.07 -13.79 -27.53
N HIS A 77 -35.61 -12.77 -28.20
CA HIS A 77 -36.08 -12.86 -29.58
C HIS A 77 -34.95 -13.12 -30.60
N VAL A 78 -33.72 -12.70 -30.30
CA VAL A 78 -32.52 -12.97 -31.11
C VAL A 78 -31.96 -14.36 -30.79
N THR A 79 -31.83 -14.70 -29.51
CA THR A 79 -31.25 -16.00 -29.12
C THR A 79 -32.15 -17.19 -29.45
N CYS A 80 -33.47 -17.02 -29.45
CA CYS A 80 -34.39 -18.05 -29.97
C CYS A 80 -34.18 -18.35 -31.47
N LEU A 81 -33.67 -17.41 -32.28
CA LEU A 81 -33.41 -17.62 -33.72
C LEU A 81 -32.16 -18.47 -34.00
N LEU A 82 -31.28 -18.68 -33.01
CA LEU A 82 -30.12 -19.57 -33.12
C LEU A 82 -30.51 -21.03 -33.42
N SER A 83 -31.64 -21.46 -32.85
CA SER A 83 -32.15 -22.83 -32.98
C SER A 83 -33.15 -23.01 -34.12
N MET A 84 -33.52 -21.96 -34.84
CA MET A 84 -34.55 -22.02 -35.90
C MET A 84 -33.94 -22.29 -37.28
N SER A 85 -34.57 -23.20 -38.04
CA SER A 85 -34.20 -23.44 -39.43
C SER A 85 -34.72 -22.34 -40.39
N GLU A 86 -34.13 -22.25 -41.59
CA GLU A 86 -34.49 -21.22 -42.59
C GLU A 86 -35.98 -21.25 -42.99
N ASP A 87 -36.63 -22.40 -42.86
CA ASP A 87 -38.04 -22.63 -43.23
C ASP A 87 -39.01 -22.40 -42.06
N GLU A 88 -38.57 -22.55 -40.80
CA GLU A 88 -39.41 -22.37 -39.60
C GLU A 88 -39.57 -20.92 -39.14
N VAL A 89 -38.72 -19.99 -39.61
CA VAL A 89 -38.87 -18.55 -39.32
C VAL A 89 -40.11 -17.98 -40.03
N CYS A 90 -41.24 -18.08 -39.33
CA CYS A 90 -42.57 -17.60 -39.72
C CYS A 90 -43.14 -16.49 -38.80
N VAL A 91 -42.43 -16.14 -37.72
CA VAL A 91 -42.87 -15.07 -36.81
C VAL A 91 -42.75 -13.71 -37.50
N GLN A 92 -43.86 -12.97 -37.56
CA GLN A 92 -43.89 -11.62 -38.13
C GLN A 92 -42.92 -10.70 -37.39
N GLN A 93 -42.27 -9.79 -38.12
CA GLN A 93 -41.25 -8.85 -37.62
C GLN A 93 -39.98 -9.46 -37.00
N ALA A 94 -39.83 -10.78 -36.85
CA ALA A 94 -38.61 -11.37 -36.27
C ALA A 94 -37.32 -10.99 -37.02
N LEU A 95 -37.40 -10.86 -38.35
CA LEU A 95 -36.32 -10.41 -39.24
C LEU A 95 -36.44 -8.93 -39.64
N ALA A 96 -37.10 -8.10 -38.83
CA ALA A 96 -37.13 -6.65 -39.03
C ALA A 96 -35.70 -6.07 -39.02
N LEU A 97 -35.47 -4.97 -39.75
CA LEU A 97 -34.15 -4.31 -39.72
C LEU A 97 -33.84 -3.79 -38.31
N ASP A 98 -34.85 -3.25 -37.66
CA ASP A 98 -34.84 -2.67 -36.32
C ASP A 98 -34.30 -3.67 -35.28
N ASN A 99 -34.67 -4.96 -35.37
CA ASN A 99 -34.14 -6.02 -34.48
C ASN A 99 -32.66 -6.33 -34.75
N ILE A 100 -32.24 -6.27 -36.02
CA ILE A 100 -30.84 -6.49 -36.42
C ILE A 100 -30.00 -5.31 -35.89
N GLU A 101 -30.46 -4.08 -36.11
CA GLU A 101 -29.85 -2.85 -35.62
C GLU A 101 -29.75 -2.85 -34.09
N GLN A 102 -30.82 -3.23 -33.38
CA GLN A 102 -30.79 -3.35 -31.92
C GLN A 102 -29.76 -4.39 -31.44
N ALA A 103 -29.62 -5.52 -32.12
CA ALA A 103 -28.62 -6.53 -31.79
C ALA A 103 -27.18 -6.08 -32.12
N GLU A 104 -26.97 -5.35 -33.22
CA GLU A 104 -25.67 -4.75 -33.56
C GLU A 104 -25.25 -3.69 -32.53
N VAL A 105 -26.17 -2.79 -32.16
CA VAL A 105 -25.93 -1.74 -31.15
C VAL A 105 -25.63 -2.35 -29.78
N GLU A 106 -26.29 -3.44 -29.39
CA GLU A 106 -26.00 -4.12 -28.13
C GLU A 106 -24.64 -4.83 -28.15
N VAL A 107 -24.27 -5.44 -29.28
CA VAL A 107 -22.92 -6.02 -29.45
C VAL A 107 -21.85 -4.95 -29.31
N GLU A 108 -22.01 -3.79 -29.97
CA GLU A 108 -21.09 -2.64 -29.84
C GLU A 108 -21.05 -2.07 -28.41
N ARG A 109 -22.20 -2.02 -27.72
CA ARG A 109 -22.30 -1.61 -26.31
C ARG A 109 -21.54 -2.58 -25.39
N LEU A 110 -21.64 -3.88 -25.63
CA LEU A 110 -20.94 -4.90 -24.84
C LEU A 110 -19.44 -4.91 -25.12
N ASP A 111 -19.00 -4.72 -26.37
CA ASP A 111 -17.58 -4.58 -26.72
C ASP A 111 -16.95 -3.31 -26.11
N THR A 112 -17.65 -2.17 -26.15
CA THR A 112 -17.19 -0.94 -25.48
C THR A 112 -17.17 -1.07 -23.96
N LEU A 113 -18.14 -1.77 -23.37
CA LEU A 113 -18.14 -2.10 -21.94
C LEU A 113 -16.98 -3.03 -21.56
N LYS A 114 -16.72 -4.07 -22.37
CA LYS A 114 -15.59 -5.00 -22.21
C LYS A 114 -14.26 -4.26 -22.27
N ALA A 115 -14.05 -3.40 -23.27
CA ALA A 115 -12.84 -2.58 -23.37
C ALA A 115 -12.65 -1.65 -22.15
N SER A 116 -13.73 -0.99 -21.71
CA SER A 116 -13.74 -0.16 -20.49
C SER A 116 -13.37 -0.99 -19.24
N LYS A 117 -13.92 -2.20 -19.11
CA LYS A 117 -13.65 -3.10 -17.99
C LYS A 117 -12.22 -3.64 -18.00
N THR A 118 -11.68 -4.00 -19.17
CA THR A 118 -10.27 -4.36 -19.35
C THR A 118 -9.36 -3.20 -18.92
N LYS A 119 -9.65 -1.96 -19.34
CA LYS A 119 -8.89 -0.78 -18.95
C LYS A 119 -8.90 -0.56 -17.43
N GLU A 120 -10.06 -0.70 -16.78
CA GLU A 120 -10.19 -0.63 -15.32
C GLU A 120 -9.33 -1.71 -14.61
N LEU A 121 -9.34 -2.95 -15.12
CA LEU A 121 -8.56 -4.05 -14.55
C LEU A 121 -7.04 -3.84 -14.71
N VAL A 122 -6.58 -3.40 -15.88
CA VAL A 122 -5.15 -3.10 -16.11
C VAL A 122 -4.70 -1.95 -15.22
N MET A 123 -5.50 -0.90 -15.05
CA MET A 123 -5.18 0.21 -14.12
C MET A 123 -5.02 -0.30 -12.68
N LYS A 124 -5.93 -1.16 -12.19
CA LYS A 124 -5.82 -1.77 -10.85
C LYS A 124 -4.59 -2.66 -10.70
N LYS A 125 -4.23 -3.42 -11.74
CA LYS A 125 -3.02 -4.24 -11.78
C LYS A 125 -1.75 -3.37 -11.77
N GLN A 126 -1.77 -2.26 -12.47
CA GLN A 126 -0.68 -1.28 -12.43
C GLN A 126 -0.55 -0.63 -11.05
N GLU A 127 -1.66 -0.24 -10.41
CA GLU A 127 -1.65 0.28 -9.03
C GLU A 127 -1.09 -0.75 -8.02
N GLU A 128 -1.43 -2.04 -8.18
CA GLU A 128 -0.84 -3.13 -7.37
C GLU A 128 0.68 -3.23 -7.59
N LEU A 129 1.13 -3.19 -8.85
CA LEU A 129 2.54 -3.26 -9.23
C LEU A 129 3.35 -2.05 -8.71
N ASP A 130 2.81 -0.83 -8.88
CA ASP A 130 3.38 0.42 -8.41
C ASP A 130 3.53 0.41 -6.87
N GLU A 131 2.55 -0.15 -6.15
CA GLU A 131 2.59 -0.29 -4.70
C GLU A 131 3.68 -1.26 -4.22
N ILE A 132 3.85 -2.40 -4.91
CA ILE A 132 4.91 -3.37 -4.60
C ILE A 132 6.29 -2.72 -4.77
N TYR A 133 6.52 -2.03 -5.89
CA TYR A 133 7.78 -1.35 -6.13
C TYR A 133 8.06 -0.25 -5.10
N ARG A 134 7.04 0.54 -4.74
CA ARG A 134 7.11 1.56 -3.69
C ARG A 134 7.47 0.97 -2.32
N GLN A 135 6.84 -0.13 -1.93
CA GLN A 135 7.15 -0.82 -0.67
C GLN A 135 8.54 -1.48 -0.68
N ALA A 136 9.01 -1.95 -1.84
CA ALA A 136 10.32 -2.56 -2.01
C ALA A 136 11.47 -1.54 -2.19
N HIS A 137 11.18 -0.24 -2.17
CA HIS A 137 12.12 0.85 -2.49
C HIS A 137 12.84 0.64 -3.84
N MET A 138 12.09 0.14 -4.81
CA MET A 138 12.51 -0.05 -6.20
C MET A 138 12.04 1.14 -7.03
N HIS A 139 12.84 1.55 -8.03
CA HIS A 139 12.49 2.65 -8.92
C HIS A 139 12.36 2.13 -10.37
N PRO A 140 11.16 1.71 -10.80
CA PRO A 140 10.84 1.55 -12.20
C PRO A 140 10.61 2.92 -12.84
N ASP A 141 10.66 2.97 -14.17
CA ASP A 141 10.34 4.17 -14.97
C ASP A 141 8.81 4.26 -15.19
N LEU A 142 8.08 4.28 -14.07
CA LEU A 142 6.63 4.05 -13.92
C LEU A 142 5.79 4.87 -14.92
N ILE A 143 6.06 6.17 -15.01
CA ILE A 143 5.33 7.11 -15.88
C ILE A 143 5.54 6.76 -17.37
N SER A 144 6.72 6.25 -17.74
CA SER A 144 7.01 5.82 -19.12
C SER A 144 6.30 4.51 -19.46
N MET A 145 6.21 3.56 -18.51
CA MET A 145 5.48 2.30 -18.73
C MET A 145 3.97 2.54 -18.80
N ASN A 146 3.38 3.26 -17.86
CA ASN A 146 1.93 3.48 -17.80
C ASN A 146 1.41 4.15 -19.08
N ASN A 147 2.15 5.13 -19.62
CA ASN A 147 1.81 5.76 -20.90
C ASN A 147 1.90 4.81 -22.11
N LYS A 148 2.86 3.87 -22.12
CA LYS A 148 2.98 2.86 -23.18
C LYS A 148 1.86 1.82 -23.11
N ILE A 149 1.52 1.37 -21.90
CA ILE A 149 0.44 0.39 -21.67
C ILE A 149 -0.92 1.01 -22.02
N MET A 150 -1.21 2.23 -21.57
CA MET A 150 -2.45 2.93 -21.96
C MET A 150 -2.54 3.15 -23.47
N ALA A 151 -1.45 3.54 -24.13
CA ALA A 151 -1.43 3.68 -25.58
C ALA A 151 -1.71 2.35 -26.31
N ALA A 152 -1.19 1.23 -25.82
CA ALA A 152 -1.43 -0.10 -26.39
C ALA A 152 -2.89 -0.58 -26.21
N ILE A 153 -3.53 -0.24 -25.10
CA ILE A 153 -4.96 -0.49 -24.85
C ILE A 153 -5.81 0.36 -25.81
N ASP A 154 -5.55 1.67 -25.86
CA ASP A 154 -6.36 2.61 -26.64
C ASP A 154 -6.18 2.44 -28.17
N SER A 155 -5.09 1.80 -28.62
CA SER A 155 -4.91 1.38 -30.02
C SER A 155 -5.51 0.01 -30.37
N GLY A 156 -6.08 -0.73 -29.41
CA GLY A 156 -6.67 -2.05 -29.65
C GLY A 156 -5.70 -3.10 -30.19
N THR A 157 -4.40 -2.91 -29.99
CA THR A 157 -3.33 -3.72 -30.62
C THR A 157 -3.03 -5.04 -29.92
N PHE A 158 -3.52 -5.24 -28.69
CA PHE A 158 -3.27 -6.42 -27.88
C PHE A 158 -4.58 -7.12 -27.52
N ASP A 159 -4.53 -8.45 -27.39
CA ASP A 159 -5.62 -9.21 -26.78
C ASP A 159 -5.74 -8.86 -25.28
N PRO A 160 -6.95 -8.53 -24.79
CA PRO A 160 -7.20 -8.24 -23.37
C PRO A 160 -6.70 -9.31 -22.39
N ALA A 161 -6.80 -10.60 -22.74
CA ALA A 161 -6.41 -11.67 -21.82
C ALA A 161 -4.89 -11.85 -21.76
N GLU A 162 -4.19 -11.76 -22.89
CA GLU A 162 -2.72 -11.76 -22.94
C GLU A 162 -2.13 -10.58 -22.16
N LEU A 163 -2.69 -9.37 -22.31
CA LEU A 163 -2.24 -8.18 -21.57
C LEU A 163 -2.41 -8.34 -20.05
N LEU A 164 -3.56 -8.85 -19.60
CA LEU A 164 -3.80 -9.09 -18.17
C LEU A 164 -2.86 -10.18 -17.61
N ALA A 165 -2.62 -11.25 -18.37
CA ALA A 165 -1.67 -12.30 -17.98
C ALA A 165 -0.23 -11.78 -17.89
N SER A 166 0.19 -10.89 -18.80
CA SER A 166 1.48 -10.20 -18.75
C SER A 166 1.61 -9.31 -17.50
N MET A 167 0.55 -8.59 -17.12
CA MET A 167 0.53 -7.81 -15.89
C MET A 167 0.60 -8.68 -14.64
N ASP A 168 -0.11 -9.81 -14.61
CA ASP A 168 -0.05 -10.77 -13.50
C ASP A 168 1.35 -11.40 -13.36
N LEU A 169 2.03 -11.67 -14.48
CA LEU A 169 3.43 -12.12 -14.47
C LEU A 169 4.36 -11.06 -13.88
N GLN A 170 4.28 -9.80 -14.34
CA GLN A 170 5.09 -8.69 -13.80
C GLN A 170 4.85 -8.47 -12.29
N ILE A 171 3.60 -8.59 -11.83
CA ILE A 171 3.25 -8.53 -10.41
C ILE A 171 3.86 -9.71 -9.64
N SER A 172 3.88 -10.91 -10.22
CA SER A 172 4.52 -12.08 -9.60
C SER A 172 6.04 -11.89 -9.47
N GLU A 173 6.70 -11.45 -10.54
CA GLU A 173 8.14 -11.15 -10.56
C GLU A 173 8.48 -10.02 -9.56
N ALA A 174 7.70 -8.94 -9.52
CA ALA A 174 7.90 -7.86 -8.56
C ALA A 174 7.69 -8.31 -7.10
N LYS A 175 6.75 -9.23 -6.84
CA LYS A 175 6.57 -9.83 -5.50
C LYS A 175 7.74 -10.72 -5.10
N GLU A 176 8.29 -11.50 -6.04
CA GLU A 176 9.46 -12.35 -5.81
C GLU A 176 10.72 -11.50 -5.53
N GLU A 177 10.93 -10.46 -6.32
CA GLU A 177 12.03 -9.50 -6.15
C GLU A 177 11.91 -8.71 -4.84
N ALA A 178 10.73 -8.19 -4.50
CA ALA A 178 10.46 -7.59 -3.19
C ALA A 178 10.69 -8.58 -2.03
N SER A 179 10.38 -9.86 -2.27
CA SER A 179 10.63 -10.96 -1.34
C SER A 179 12.12 -11.26 -1.14
N SER A 180 12.93 -11.19 -2.21
CA SER A 180 14.40 -11.30 -2.18
C SER A 180 15.02 -10.14 -1.39
N ARG A 181 14.60 -8.91 -1.70
CA ARG A 181 15.07 -7.67 -1.05
C ARG A 181 14.71 -7.55 0.43
N ARG A 182 13.63 -8.19 0.89
CA ARG A 182 13.01 -8.05 2.23
C ARG A 182 14.02 -7.99 3.39
N GLU A 183 14.97 -8.92 3.46
CA GLU A 183 15.89 -9.00 4.60
C GLU A 183 16.91 -7.83 4.62
N ILE A 184 17.30 -7.34 3.44
CA ILE A 184 18.12 -6.13 3.32
C ILE A 184 17.30 -4.93 3.77
N MET A 185 16.04 -4.81 3.31
CA MET A 185 15.14 -3.71 3.68
C MET A 185 14.89 -3.63 5.19
N GLU A 186 14.60 -4.74 5.84
CA GLU A 186 14.48 -4.83 7.30
C GLU A 186 15.74 -4.35 8.04
N LYS A 187 16.93 -4.58 7.48
CA LYS A 187 18.20 -4.12 8.05
C LYS A 187 18.44 -2.63 7.78
N VAL A 188 18.03 -2.12 6.62
CA VAL A 188 18.06 -0.69 6.29
C VAL A 188 17.17 0.08 7.28
N GLU A 189 15.94 -0.36 7.53
CA GLU A 189 15.05 0.23 8.55
C GLU A 189 15.72 0.25 9.93
N LYS A 190 16.22 -0.91 10.40
CA LYS A 190 16.93 -1.02 11.70
C LYS A 190 18.17 -0.12 11.77
N TRP A 191 18.87 0.10 10.65
CA TRP A 191 20.03 1.00 10.56
C TRP A 191 19.62 2.47 10.59
N MET A 192 18.57 2.87 9.86
CA MET A 192 18.04 4.24 9.89
C MET A 192 17.58 4.62 11.30
N SER A 193 16.76 3.78 11.97
CA SER A 193 16.35 4.04 13.36
C SER A 193 17.52 4.05 14.35
N ALA A 194 18.60 3.28 14.11
CA ALA A 194 19.81 3.34 14.91
C ALA A 194 20.58 4.66 14.71
N CYS A 195 20.59 5.22 13.49
CA CYS A 195 21.17 6.53 13.19
C CYS A 195 20.34 7.68 13.79
N GLU A 196 19.01 7.57 13.81
CA GLU A 196 18.13 8.53 14.50
C GLU A 196 18.42 8.59 16.01
N GLU A 197 18.56 7.43 16.67
CA GLU A 197 18.96 7.38 18.09
C GLU A 197 20.42 7.84 18.31
N GLU A 198 21.34 7.66 17.33
CA GLU A 198 22.70 8.21 17.38
C GLU A 198 22.68 9.74 17.38
N ASN A 199 21.90 10.35 16.48
CA ASN A 199 21.74 11.80 16.38
C ASN A 199 21.05 12.37 17.63
N TRP A 200 19.95 11.75 18.09
CA TRP A 200 19.27 12.15 19.33
C TRP A 200 20.20 12.08 20.55
N LEU A 201 21.04 11.04 20.64
CA LEU A 201 22.01 10.89 21.73
C LEU A 201 23.12 11.94 21.68
N ASP A 202 23.62 12.31 20.49
CA ASP A 202 24.63 13.35 20.33
C ASP A 202 24.07 14.73 20.70
N ASP A 203 22.83 15.06 20.30
CA ASP A 203 22.16 16.30 20.69
C ASP A 203 21.90 16.35 22.20
N TYR A 204 21.38 15.28 22.79
CA TYR A 204 21.23 15.16 24.24
C TYR A 204 22.58 15.15 24.99
N SER A 205 23.70 14.86 24.32
CA SER A 205 25.04 14.96 24.92
C SER A 205 25.67 16.34 24.79
N ARG A 206 25.11 17.21 23.94
CA ARG A 206 25.46 18.64 23.81
C ARG A 206 24.65 19.54 24.75
N ASP A 207 23.48 19.10 25.20
CA ASP A 207 22.62 19.87 26.12
C ASP A 207 23.28 20.09 27.50
N GLN A 208 23.60 21.35 27.80
CA GLN A 208 24.15 21.77 29.09
C GLN A 208 23.14 21.60 30.26
N ASN A 209 21.85 21.59 29.97
CA ASN A 209 20.79 21.43 30.96
C ASN A 209 20.40 19.96 31.20
N ARG A 210 21.08 18.99 30.57
CA ARG A 210 20.83 17.54 30.69
C ARG A 210 20.68 17.03 32.13
N TYR A 211 21.42 17.62 33.07
CA TYR A 211 21.42 17.25 34.49
C TYR A 211 20.58 18.18 35.38
N SER A 212 19.78 19.09 34.80
CA SER A 212 18.86 19.90 35.59
C SER A 212 17.84 19.02 36.31
N ALA A 213 17.45 19.43 37.53
CA ALA A 213 16.52 18.68 38.38
C ALA A 213 15.05 18.76 37.90
N THR A 214 14.83 18.74 36.58
CA THR A 214 13.52 18.84 35.94
C THR A 214 12.81 17.49 35.95
N ARG A 215 11.49 17.52 36.18
CA ARG A 215 10.62 16.34 36.14
C ARG A 215 10.68 15.68 34.75
N GLY A 216 11.45 14.60 34.63
CA GLY A 216 11.67 13.88 33.35
C GLY A 216 13.12 13.51 33.07
N ALA A 217 14.11 14.19 33.68
CA ALA A 217 15.53 13.99 33.40
C ALA A 217 15.99 12.51 33.53
N HIS A 218 15.50 11.78 34.53
CA HIS A 218 15.77 10.35 34.73
C HIS A 218 15.23 9.45 33.61
N LEU A 219 14.14 9.84 32.93
CA LEU A 219 13.62 9.10 31.77
C LEU A 219 14.50 9.34 30.53
N ASN A 220 14.91 10.58 30.29
CA ASN A 220 15.83 10.92 29.20
C ASN A 220 17.20 10.26 29.41
N LEU A 221 17.70 10.21 30.65
CA LEU A 221 18.92 9.47 30.99
C LEU A 221 18.76 7.96 30.70
N LYS A 222 17.62 7.36 31.04
CA LYS A 222 17.31 5.95 30.69
C LYS A 222 17.22 5.72 29.16
N ARG A 223 16.68 6.67 28.39
CA ARG A 223 16.72 6.60 26.91
C ARG A 223 18.15 6.68 26.41
N ALA A 224 18.97 7.59 26.95
CA ALA A 224 20.36 7.74 26.54
C ALA A 224 21.23 6.50 26.81
N GLU A 225 21.05 5.79 27.92
CA GLU A 225 21.74 4.51 28.11
C GLU A 225 21.26 3.43 27.12
N ARG A 226 19.98 3.41 26.74
CA ARG A 226 19.47 2.51 25.68
C ARG A 226 20.05 2.89 24.31
N ALA A 227 20.02 4.17 23.95
CA ALA A 227 20.58 4.70 22.71
C ALA A 227 22.07 4.36 22.58
N ARG A 228 22.87 4.51 23.65
CA ARG A 228 24.28 4.07 23.68
C ARG A 228 24.45 2.59 23.33
N VAL A 229 23.60 1.71 23.85
CA VAL A 229 23.65 0.28 23.51
C VAL A 229 23.31 0.03 22.04
N THR A 230 22.40 0.80 21.45
CA THR A 230 22.10 0.75 20.00
C THR A 230 23.27 1.27 19.16
N VAL A 231 23.80 2.45 19.50
CA VAL A 231 24.93 3.10 18.80
C VAL A 231 26.21 2.25 18.84
N ASN A 232 26.46 1.54 19.94
CA ASN A 232 27.59 0.61 20.05
C ASN A 232 27.43 -0.64 19.14
N LYS A 233 26.20 -1.01 18.76
CA LYS A 233 25.91 -2.13 17.85
C LYS A 233 25.84 -1.70 16.39
N LEU A 234 25.69 -0.40 16.13
CA LEU A 234 25.55 0.19 14.80
C LEU A 234 26.66 -0.23 13.80
N PRO A 235 27.97 -0.25 14.13
CA PRO A 235 28.99 -0.66 13.16
C PRO A 235 28.83 -2.13 12.72
N ALA A 236 28.54 -3.04 13.66
CA ALA A 236 28.27 -4.44 13.33
C ALA A 236 26.98 -4.63 12.51
N LEU A 237 25.98 -3.75 12.68
CA LEU A 237 24.78 -3.72 11.82
C LEU A 237 25.12 -3.27 10.40
N VAL A 238 25.94 -2.23 10.24
CA VAL A 238 26.42 -1.75 8.92
C VAL A 238 27.25 -2.81 8.22
N GLU A 239 28.23 -3.42 8.89
CA GLU A 239 29.01 -4.54 8.33
C GLU A 239 28.10 -5.70 7.88
N SER A 240 27.11 -6.07 8.70
CA SER A 240 26.15 -7.13 8.37
C SER A 240 25.18 -6.75 7.26
N LEU A 241 24.92 -5.47 7.03
CA LEU A 241 24.10 -4.95 5.94
C LEU A 241 24.91 -4.90 4.63
N VAL A 242 26.13 -4.36 4.66
CA VAL A 242 27.08 -4.38 3.54
C VAL A 242 27.32 -5.82 3.05
N ALA A 243 27.52 -6.77 3.97
CA ALA A 243 27.72 -8.18 3.61
C ALA A 243 26.51 -8.76 2.86
N LYS A 244 25.27 -8.49 3.29
CA LYS A 244 24.07 -9.00 2.62
C LYS A 244 23.78 -8.29 1.30
N ALA A 245 23.97 -6.98 1.24
CA ALA A 245 23.85 -6.23 -0.01
C ALA A 245 24.87 -6.71 -1.07
N ARG A 246 26.12 -7.00 -0.67
CA ARG A 246 27.12 -7.57 -1.60
C ARG A 246 26.77 -8.97 -2.10
N LEU A 247 26.33 -9.87 -1.22
CA LEU A 247 25.87 -11.20 -1.63
C LEU A 247 24.70 -11.11 -2.61
N TRP A 248 23.74 -10.22 -2.35
CA TRP A 248 22.62 -9.98 -3.25
C TRP A 248 23.07 -9.42 -4.61
N GLU A 249 23.97 -8.42 -4.63
CA GLU A 249 24.54 -7.88 -5.88
C GLU A 249 25.30 -8.96 -6.69
N GLU A 250 25.98 -9.89 -6.02
CA GLU A 250 26.70 -11.01 -6.64
C GLU A 250 25.75 -12.08 -7.20
N GLU A 251 24.68 -12.42 -6.47
CA GLU A 251 23.67 -13.40 -6.89
C GLU A 251 22.81 -12.90 -8.08
N HIS A 252 22.47 -11.61 -8.11
CA HIS A 252 21.56 -11.03 -9.12
C HIS A 252 22.31 -10.33 -10.26
N GLY A 253 23.62 -10.09 -10.12
CA GLY A 253 24.46 -9.43 -11.13
C GLY A 253 24.14 -7.94 -11.35
N LEU A 254 23.38 -7.32 -10.44
CA LEU A 254 22.88 -5.95 -10.51
C LEU A 254 23.23 -5.19 -9.24
N SER A 255 23.36 -3.86 -9.32
CA SER A 255 23.56 -3.03 -8.12
C SER A 255 22.28 -2.90 -7.30
N PHE A 256 22.40 -3.03 -5.97
CA PHE A 256 21.25 -2.87 -5.08
C PHE A 256 20.92 -1.37 -4.96
N LEU A 257 19.84 -0.95 -5.62
CA LEU A 257 19.29 0.39 -5.51
C LEU A 257 18.25 0.46 -4.38
N TYR A 258 18.31 1.52 -3.57
CA TYR A 258 17.30 1.96 -2.61
C TYR A 258 16.84 3.34 -3.08
N ASP A 259 15.58 3.47 -3.50
CA ASP A 259 15.00 4.71 -4.06
C ASP A 259 15.85 5.35 -5.18
N GLY A 260 16.46 4.50 -6.02
CA GLY A 260 17.34 4.90 -7.13
C GLY A 260 18.81 5.16 -6.76
N VAL A 261 19.18 5.14 -5.47
CA VAL A 261 20.56 5.33 -4.99
C VAL A 261 21.18 3.98 -4.62
N ARG A 262 22.44 3.72 -4.98
CA ARG A 262 23.11 2.45 -4.63
C ARG A 262 23.37 2.35 -3.13
N LEU A 263 22.77 1.35 -2.48
CA LEU A 263 22.79 1.17 -1.02
C LEU A 263 24.22 1.04 -0.46
N LEU A 264 25.12 0.33 -1.16
CA LEU A 264 26.51 0.22 -0.71
C LEU A 264 27.24 1.57 -0.65
N GLY A 265 26.95 2.48 -1.58
CA GLY A 265 27.52 3.83 -1.56
C GLY A 265 27.03 4.63 -0.34
N MET A 266 25.73 4.57 -0.03
CA MET A 266 25.16 5.22 1.16
C MET A 266 25.80 4.72 2.47
N LEU A 267 26.16 3.44 2.55
CA LEU A 267 26.81 2.83 3.72
C LEU A 267 28.30 3.17 3.81
N GLU A 268 28.98 3.33 2.66
CA GLU A 268 30.35 3.82 2.58
C GLU A 268 30.43 5.29 3.00
N ASP A 269 29.54 6.15 2.49
CA ASP A 269 29.41 7.56 2.89
C ASP A 269 29.11 7.72 4.39
N TYR A 270 28.17 6.93 4.92
CA TYR A 270 27.88 6.91 6.37
C TYR A 270 29.11 6.51 7.19
N SER A 271 29.85 5.50 6.74
CA SER A 271 31.04 5.01 7.46
C SER A 271 32.14 6.08 7.50
N LEU A 272 32.36 6.79 6.39
CA LEU A 272 33.30 7.91 6.29
C LEU A 272 32.89 9.06 7.23
N LEU A 273 31.63 9.50 7.16
CA LEU A 273 31.09 10.57 8.02
C LEU A 273 31.23 10.22 9.51
N ARG A 274 31.00 8.95 9.86
CA ARG A 274 31.13 8.48 11.25
C ARG A 274 32.58 8.50 11.73
N GLN A 275 33.53 8.10 10.89
CA GLN A 275 34.97 8.21 11.19
C GLN A 275 35.39 9.67 11.39
N GLU A 276 34.98 10.58 10.50
CA GLU A 276 35.29 12.01 10.63
C GLU A 276 34.76 12.58 11.96
N LYS A 277 33.52 12.22 12.34
CA LYS A 277 32.88 12.60 13.60
C LYS A 277 33.65 12.08 14.83
N GLU A 278 34.22 10.88 14.76
CA GLU A 278 35.06 10.34 15.83
C GLU A 278 36.43 11.01 15.90
N GLU A 279 37.04 11.30 14.75
CA GLU A 279 38.32 12.02 14.66
C GLU A 279 38.20 13.47 15.15
N GLU A 280 37.09 14.17 14.84
CA GLU A 280 36.80 15.49 15.39
C GLU A 280 36.62 15.42 16.92
N LYS A 281 35.82 14.46 17.41
CA LYS A 281 35.67 14.21 18.85
C LYS A 281 37.02 13.87 19.51
N ARG A 282 37.96 13.23 18.81
CA ARG A 282 39.34 13.00 19.28
C ARG A 282 40.16 14.29 19.31
N ARG A 283 40.19 15.06 18.22
CA ARG A 283 40.88 16.35 18.12
C ARG A 283 40.43 17.33 19.22
N ALA A 284 39.12 17.41 19.48
CA ALA A 284 38.56 18.24 20.55
C ALA A 284 39.00 17.77 21.96
N ARG A 285 39.08 16.46 22.22
CA ARG A 285 39.60 15.93 23.49
C ARG A 285 41.08 16.26 23.69
N ASP A 286 41.89 16.16 22.63
CA ASP A 286 43.32 16.43 22.71
C ASP A 286 43.61 17.95 22.83
N GLN A 287 42.81 18.82 22.20
CA GLN A 287 42.82 20.27 22.47
C GLN A 287 42.45 20.60 23.93
N LYS A 288 41.39 19.97 24.47
CA LYS A 288 40.97 20.16 25.86
C LYS A 288 42.06 19.73 26.85
N ARG A 289 42.78 18.63 26.56
CA ARG A 289 43.94 18.18 27.35
C ARG A 289 45.08 19.19 27.36
N LEU A 290 45.41 19.78 26.21
CA LEU A 290 46.42 20.87 26.14
C LEU A 290 45.97 22.09 26.94
N GLN A 291 44.70 22.47 26.86
CA GLN A 291 44.15 23.58 27.64
C GLN A 291 44.18 23.30 29.15
N GLU A 292 43.84 22.08 29.57
CA GLU A 292 43.93 21.63 30.97
C GLU A 292 45.38 21.59 31.47
N GLN A 293 46.34 21.21 30.63
CA GLN A 293 47.77 21.29 30.94
C GLN A 293 48.22 22.73 31.15
N LEU A 294 47.86 23.65 30.25
CA LEU A 294 48.14 25.09 30.38
C LEU A 294 47.53 25.70 31.65
N ILE A 295 46.28 25.35 31.98
CA ILE A 295 45.63 25.78 33.23
C ILE A 295 46.36 25.19 34.43
N THR A 296 46.74 23.90 34.40
CA THR A 296 47.48 23.25 35.49
C THR A 296 48.85 23.90 35.69
N GLU A 297 49.59 24.20 34.63
CA GLU A 297 50.86 24.92 34.71
C GLU A 297 50.66 26.33 35.32
N GLN A 298 49.65 27.07 34.87
CA GLN A 298 49.30 28.37 35.43
C GLN A 298 48.91 28.27 36.92
N GLU A 299 48.13 27.26 37.32
CA GLU A 299 47.78 26.98 38.72
C GLU A 299 48.99 26.52 39.55
N THR A 300 49.98 25.83 38.98
CA THR A 300 51.23 25.54 39.72
C THR A 300 52.13 26.77 39.89
N TYR A 301 52.01 27.77 39.01
CA TYR A 301 52.79 29.01 39.05
C TYR A 301 52.15 30.09 39.95
N PHE A 302 50.82 30.15 39.99
CA PHE A 302 50.05 31.12 40.78
C PHE A 302 49.34 30.52 42.02
N GLY A 303 49.37 29.20 42.19
CA GLY A 303 48.74 28.50 43.30
C GLY A 303 49.47 28.68 44.62
N SER A 304 48.70 28.97 45.67
CA SER A 304 49.17 29.15 47.04
C SER A 304 49.88 27.90 47.58
N LYS A 305 51.23 27.92 47.60
CA LYS A 305 52.03 26.83 48.16
C LYS A 305 51.70 26.61 49.64
N PRO A 306 51.39 25.38 50.11
CA PRO A 306 51.40 25.07 51.52
C PRO A 306 52.84 25.19 52.07
N SER A 307 52.99 25.89 53.20
CA SER A 307 54.30 26.34 53.71
C SER A 307 55.17 25.20 54.27
N PRO A 308 56.47 25.10 53.91
CA PRO A 308 57.34 24.00 54.36
C PRO A 308 58.28 24.38 55.53
N ASN A 309 57.96 23.94 56.76
CA ASN A 309 58.82 23.86 57.96
C ASN A 309 58.04 23.09 59.06
N LYS A 310 58.55 22.20 59.94
CA LYS A 310 59.87 21.58 60.23
C LYS A 310 59.66 20.30 61.12
N PRO A 311 60.65 19.52 61.61
CA PRO A 311 60.54 18.04 61.61
C PRO A 311 60.71 17.28 62.96
N VAL A 312 60.35 15.98 62.91
CA VAL A 312 60.90 14.79 63.63
C VAL A 312 61.06 14.80 65.17
N SER A 313 60.42 13.82 65.82
CA SER A 313 61.07 13.04 66.90
C SER A 313 60.62 11.57 66.86
N ALA A 314 61.56 10.64 67.04
CA ALA A 314 61.31 9.20 67.00
C ALA A 314 61.62 8.54 68.36
N LYS A 315 60.91 7.45 68.70
CA LYS A 315 61.46 6.25 69.38
C LYS A 315 60.44 5.12 69.55
N LYS A 316 60.82 3.91 69.12
CA LYS A 316 60.32 2.62 69.66
C LYS A 316 61.13 2.27 70.92
N PRO A 317 60.61 1.39 71.81
CA PRO A 317 61.06 -0.02 71.84
C PRO A 317 59.86 -1.01 71.82
N ALA A 318 59.90 -2.15 71.12
CA ALA A 318 60.52 -3.45 71.47
C ALA A 318 59.69 -4.29 72.49
N GLY A 319 59.23 -5.50 72.07
CA GLY A 319 58.37 -6.42 72.86
C GLY A 319 59.14 -7.46 73.69
N PRO A 320 58.48 -8.53 74.21
CA PRO A 320 58.72 -9.89 73.63
C PRO A 320 57.63 -10.99 73.83
N ARG A 321 57.51 -11.93 72.84
CA ARG A 321 57.14 -13.40 72.92
C ARG A 321 55.76 -13.78 73.57
N MET A 322 55.13 -14.96 73.44
CA MET A 322 55.45 -16.31 72.90
C MET A 322 54.19 -17.16 72.52
N ASN A 323 54.29 -18.07 71.53
CA ASN A 323 53.62 -19.38 71.28
C ASN A 323 52.08 -19.66 71.34
N GLY A 324 51.64 -20.58 70.45
CA GLY A 324 50.45 -21.47 70.55
C GLY A 324 49.25 -21.05 69.67
N SER A 325 48.93 -21.66 68.50
CA SER A 325 48.57 -23.04 68.10
C SER A 325 47.06 -23.38 68.19
N VAL A 326 46.59 -24.16 67.20
CA VAL A 326 45.29 -24.87 67.01
C VAL A 326 43.93 -24.13 66.94
N ASP A 327 43.42 -24.06 65.71
CA ASP A 327 42.18 -24.70 65.19
C ASP A 327 40.74 -24.22 65.55
N MET A 328 39.84 -24.46 64.59
CA MET A 328 38.36 -24.40 64.56
C MET A 328 37.58 -23.09 64.84
N SER A 329 37.00 -22.58 63.74
CA SER A 329 35.56 -22.34 63.52
C SER A 329 34.64 -21.97 64.70
N THR A 330 33.97 -20.81 64.64
CA THR A 330 32.50 -20.70 64.81
C THR A 330 31.96 -19.28 64.55
N ASN A 331 30.68 -19.22 64.13
CA ASN A 331 29.91 -17.99 63.95
C ASN A 331 29.82 -17.12 65.21
N ARG A 332 29.80 -15.78 65.03
CA ARG A 332 29.00 -14.90 65.90
C ARG A 332 28.33 -13.78 65.12
N LYS A 333 27.07 -14.04 64.76
CA LYS A 333 26.08 -13.04 64.29
C LYS A 333 25.49 -12.35 65.51
N LEU A 334 25.41 -11.03 65.51
CA LEU A 334 24.46 -10.30 66.37
C LEU A 334 23.34 -9.72 65.50
N SER A 335 22.14 -9.78 66.05
CA SER A 335 20.87 -9.54 65.40
C SER A 335 19.91 -8.94 66.42
N LEU A 336 19.14 -7.94 66.01
CA LEU A 336 17.80 -7.60 66.51
C LEU A 336 17.05 -7.24 65.21
N GLY A 337 15.97 -7.91 64.77
CA GLY A 337 14.88 -8.56 65.50
C GLY A 337 13.74 -7.54 65.66
N GLY A 338 12.48 -7.76 65.28
CA GLY A 338 11.74 -8.84 64.58
C GLY A 338 10.30 -8.30 64.33
N GLY A 339 9.31 -8.95 63.73
CA GLY A 339 9.14 -10.28 63.11
C GLY A 339 7.61 -10.56 62.96
N ILE A 340 7.22 -11.73 62.40
CA ILE A 340 5.87 -12.36 62.53
C ILE A 340 4.71 -11.67 61.72
N LEU A 341 3.91 -12.33 60.85
CA LEU A 341 3.60 -13.77 60.56
C LEU A 341 3.16 -14.06 59.10
N GLN A 342 3.38 -15.32 58.66
CA GLN A 342 2.66 -16.24 57.72
C GLN A 342 1.73 -15.69 56.58
N SER A 343 1.88 -16.12 55.31
CA SER A 343 1.32 -17.34 54.62
C SER A 343 -0.23 -17.30 54.47
N SER A 344 -0.91 -17.59 53.34
CA SER A 344 -0.63 -18.45 52.16
C SER A 344 -1.40 -18.02 50.87
N ASN A 345 -1.25 -18.75 49.75
CA ASN A 345 -1.97 -18.54 48.45
C ASN A 345 -3.52 -18.68 48.53
N VAL A 346 -4.29 -17.95 47.70
CA VAL A 346 -5.19 -18.45 46.60
C VAL A 346 -5.86 -17.30 45.79
N ASP A 347 -6.44 -17.68 44.64
CA ASP A 347 -7.10 -16.98 43.51
C ASP A 347 -8.07 -15.78 43.67
N MET A 348 -8.13 -15.01 42.56
CA MET A 348 -9.29 -14.38 41.88
C MET A 348 -10.11 -13.20 42.48
N LEU A 349 -10.64 -12.41 41.53
CA LEU A 349 -11.74 -11.40 41.58
C LEU A 349 -11.42 -9.92 41.94
N SER A 350 -11.61 -9.06 40.92
CA SER A 350 -12.01 -7.62 41.01
C SER A 350 -13.48 -7.48 41.51
N PRO A 351 -14.02 -6.30 41.94
CA PRO A 351 -13.82 -4.97 41.30
C PRO A 351 -14.02 -3.64 42.11
N ARG A 352 -13.61 -2.50 41.49
CA ARG A 352 -14.04 -1.08 41.76
C ARG A 352 -13.78 -0.53 43.19
N MET A 353 -14.12 0.70 43.64
CA MET A 353 -14.71 1.97 43.09
C MET A 353 -13.98 3.22 43.70
N ASN A 354 -13.97 4.37 42.99
CA ASN A 354 -13.90 5.78 43.49
C ASN A 354 -12.66 6.26 44.30
N GLY A 355 -12.20 7.53 44.25
CA GLY A 355 -12.62 8.69 43.45
C GLY A 355 -11.95 10.01 43.92
N ALA A 356 -12.32 11.13 43.30
CA ALA A 356 -12.06 12.54 43.69
C ALA A 356 -10.63 13.12 43.57
N THR A 357 -10.38 13.81 42.45
CA THR A 357 -9.50 14.98 42.34
C THR A 357 -10.04 16.20 43.11
N PRO A 358 -9.18 17.14 43.51
CA PRO A 358 -9.53 18.56 43.54
C PRO A 358 -8.73 19.39 42.52
N VAL A 359 -9.44 20.31 41.85
CA VAL A 359 -8.88 21.35 40.97
C VAL A 359 -8.68 22.64 41.77
N ARG A 360 -7.59 23.40 41.53
CA ARG A 360 -7.64 24.86 41.63
C ARG A 360 -6.69 25.57 40.67
N ALA A 361 -7.09 26.76 40.23
CA ALA A 361 -6.62 27.43 39.03
C ALA A 361 -5.58 28.55 39.25
N GLY A 362 -4.74 28.75 38.22
CA GLY A 362 -4.72 29.99 37.44
C GLY A 362 -4.04 31.26 37.98
N LYS A 363 -3.07 31.79 37.22
CA LYS A 363 -2.82 33.25 37.11
C LYS A 363 -2.06 33.62 35.83
N ASP A 364 -2.58 34.59 35.08
CA ASP A 364 -2.00 35.19 33.86
C ASP A 364 -0.88 36.22 34.14
N GLY A 365 -0.03 36.52 33.14
CA GLY A 365 1.13 37.43 33.34
C GLY A 365 1.96 38.00 32.17
N LYS A 366 1.62 37.80 30.88
CA LYS A 366 1.89 38.68 29.70
C LYS A 366 3.21 39.51 29.54
N ARG A 367 4.05 39.21 28.51
CA ARG A 367 4.44 40.13 27.37
C ARG A 367 5.63 39.67 26.46
N ASP A 368 5.30 39.39 25.20
CA ASP A 368 5.87 39.85 23.91
C ASP A 368 7.38 40.05 23.63
N ARG A 369 7.86 39.31 22.60
CA ARG A 369 8.65 39.84 21.46
C ARG A 369 8.37 38.99 20.20
N ALA A 370 8.54 39.54 18.98
CA ALA A 370 7.71 39.18 17.82
C ALA A 370 8.42 38.65 16.56
N GLN A 371 7.70 37.81 15.80
CA GLN A 371 7.73 37.57 14.33
C GLN A 371 8.97 36.85 13.72
N PRO A 372 8.88 36.22 12.52
CA PRO A 372 7.77 36.25 11.53
C PRO A 372 7.13 34.89 11.17
N ILE A 373 6.16 34.94 10.23
CA ILE A 373 5.17 33.91 9.85
C ILE A 373 5.47 33.30 8.47
N ALA A 374 5.10 32.03 8.25
CA ALA A 374 4.87 31.39 6.94
C ALA A 374 3.59 30.51 7.01
N PRO A 375 2.92 30.19 5.88
CA PRO A 375 1.44 30.20 5.85
C PRO A 375 0.72 28.87 6.13
N VAL A 376 -0.55 29.01 6.50
CA VAL A 376 -1.54 27.93 6.64
C VAL A 376 -2.31 27.76 5.33
N ASN A 377 -2.48 26.53 4.85
CA ASN A 377 -3.49 26.20 3.83
C ASN A 377 -4.68 25.48 4.49
N PHE A 378 -5.84 26.08 4.37
CA PHE A 378 -7.14 25.48 4.71
C PHE A 378 -7.70 24.78 3.48
N VAL A 379 -8.23 23.56 3.63
CA VAL A 379 -9.24 23.01 2.71
C VAL A 379 -10.41 22.54 3.56
N ALA A 380 -11.61 22.98 3.19
CA ALA A 380 -12.83 22.70 3.94
C ALA A 380 -13.35 21.29 3.65
N LEU A 381 -13.78 20.58 4.70
CA LEU A 381 -14.62 19.40 4.55
C LEU A 381 -16.07 19.82 4.82
N SER A 382 -16.87 19.88 3.75
CA SER A 382 -18.33 20.00 3.85
C SER A 382 -18.88 18.78 4.57
N LYS A 383 -19.75 19.02 5.55
CA LYS A 383 -20.42 17.97 6.31
C LYS A 383 -21.87 17.94 5.88
N GLU A 384 -22.21 17.04 4.96
CA GLU A 384 -23.54 16.95 4.39
C GLU A 384 -24.49 16.10 5.26
N GLU A 385 -25.77 16.47 5.24
CA GLU A 385 -26.82 15.89 6.07
C GLU A 385 -27.29 14.53 5.52
N SER A 386 -27.28 13.50 6.36
CA SER A 386 -28.07 12.29 6.11
C SER A 386 -29.48 12.45 6.69
N VAL A 387 -30.45 12.80 5.85
CA VAL A 387 -31.88 12.91 6.20
C VAL A 387 -32.54 11.52 6.21
N SER A 388 -33.34 11.23 7.22
CA SER A 388 -34.01 9.93 7.43
C SER A 388 -35.46 9.88 6.89
N ILE A 389 -35.71 9.08 5.85
CA ILE A 389 -37.00 8.45 5.45
C ILE A 389 -36.66 7.22 4.57
N SER A 390 -37.43 6.13 4.42
CA SER A 390 -38.74 5.69 4.94
C SER A 390 -38.70 4.16 5.20
N SER A 391 -39.08 3.66 6.38
CA SER A 391 -40.44 3.16 6.72
C SER A 391 -40.98 1.98 5.90
N VAL A 392 -40.94 0.79 6.53
CA VAL A 392 -41.96 -0.29 6.53
C VAL A 392 -42.50 -0.82 5.19
N ASN A 393 -42.12 -2.05 4.85
CA ASN A 393 -43.07 -3.14 4.56
C ASN A 393 -42.35 -4.50 4.49
N SER A 394 -42.63 -5.38 5.45
CA SER A 394 -42.29 -6.81 5.42
C SER A 394 -43.16 -7.54 6.42
N CYS A 395 -44.28 -8.06 5.96
CA CYS A 395 -45.10 -9.01 6.69
C CYS A 395 -45.51 -10.13 5.73
N GLU A 396 -45.69 -11.31 6.30
CA GLU A 396 -46.22 -12.55 5.71
C GLU A 396 -45.18 -13.53 5.16
N ALA A 397 -44.69 -14.38 6.08
CA ALA A 397 -44.16 -15.70 5.74
C ALA A 397 -45.30 -16.72 5.81
N THR A 398 -45.52 -17.48 4.74
CA THR A 398 -46.46 -18.62 4.73
C THR A 398 -45.70 -19.92 4.47
N ALA A 399 -46.15 -21.00 5.12
CA ALA A 399 -45.48 -22.28 5.24
C ALA A 399 -45.35 -23.08 3.93
N PRO A 400 -44.42 -24.07 3.85
CA PRO A 400 -44.30 -24.95 2.69
C PRO A 400 -45.45 -25.96 2.63
N ILE A 401 -45.87 -26.32 1.41
CA ILE A 401 -46.72 -27.48 1.14
C ILE A 401 -45.87 -28.54 0.43
N ALA A 402 -45.93 -29.77 0.94
CA ALA A 402 -45.36 -30.95 0.29
C ALA A 402 -46.43 -31.65 -0.56
N VAL A 403 -46.06 -32.00 -1.80
CA VAL A 403 -46.47 -33.22 -2.53
C VAL A 403 -45.25 -33.69 -3.31
#